data_AF-A0A7W1ZV01-F1
#
_entry.id   AF-A0A7W1ZV01-F1
#
_cell.length_a   1.000
_cell.length_b   1.000
_cell.length_c   1.000
_cell.angle_alpha   90.00
_cell.angle_beta   90.00
_cell.angle_gamma   90.00
#
_symmetry.space_group_name_H-M   'P 1'
#
loop_
_entity.id
_entity.type
_entity.pdbx_description
1 polymer ?
#
loop_
_entity_poly.entity_id
_entity_poly.type
_entity_poly.pdbx_seq_one_letter_code
_entity_poly.pdbx_strand_id
1 'polypeptide(L)'
;INNTALNPYYDFVTLLIGVNNQFRGQPVEDYRRDFEKLLKIALEKTDHRNDRVIVLSIPDWGLSPFGRDRDRTAVTKDISRFNSINRAVGIVYQVHYIDITTGSPEADPDQTFFAADGLHPSPKAYARWSSLLAETIAKAMD
;
A
#
# COMPACT_ATOMS: atom_id res chain seq x y z
N ILE A 1 -23.22 -13.92 0.11
CA ILE A 1 -22.51 -12.74 0.67
C ILE A 1 -23.46 -11.90 1.54
N ASN A 2 -24.73 -11.71 1.17
CA ASN A 2 -25.67 -10.83 1.90
C ASN A 2 -26.21 -11.33 3.26
N ASN A 3 -25.78 -12.49 3.76
CA ASN A 3 -26.30 -13.09 5.01
C ASN A 3 -25.21 -13.36 6.06
N THR A 4 -24.00 -12.86 5.85
CA THR A 4 -22.93 -12.98 6.86
C THR A 4 -22.95 -11.75 7.74
N ALA A 5 -23.29 -11.91 9.01
CA ALA A 5 -23.06 -10.87 10.01
C ALA A 5 -21.55 -10.68 10.16
N LEU A 6 -21.04 -9.56 9.65
CA LEU A 6 -19.64 -9.18 9.83
C LEU A 6 -19.45 -8.60 11.23
N ASN A 7 -18.26 -8.80 11.80
CA ASN A 7 -17.91 -8.12 13.03
C ASN A 7 -18.02 -6.59 12.83
N PRO A 8 -18.54 -5.85 13.82
CA PRO A 8 -18.61 -4.40 13.73
C PRO A 8 -17.21 -3.79 13.64
N TYR A 9 -16.24 -4.41 14.33
CA TYR A 9 -14.85 -3.99 14.43
C TYR A 9 -13.90 -5.16 14.16
N TYR A 10 -12.69 -4.81 13.74
CA TYR A 10 -11.58 -5.71 13.50
C TYR A 10 -10.38 -5.29 14.36
N ASP A 11 -9.50 -6.25 14.65
CA ASP A 11 -8.30 -5.99 15.45
C ASP A 11 -7.33 -5.05 14.73
N PHE A 12 -7.21 -5.20 13.41
CA PHE A 12 -6.39 -4.37 12.53
C PHE A 12 -7.04 -4.19 11.16
N VAL A 13 -6.77 -3.06 10.51
CA VAL A 13 -7.14 -2.80 9.12
C VAL A 13 -5.92 -2.28 8.36
N THR A 14 -5.62 -2.91 7.22
CA THR A 14 -4.52 -2.48 6.35
C THR A 14 -5.03 -1.81 5.08
N LEU A 15 -4.38 -0.75 4.62
CA LEU A 15 -4.65 -0.10 3.34
C LEU A 15 -3.42 -0.14 2.44
N LEU A 16 -3.52 -0.91 1.35
CA LEU A 16 -2.59 -0.92 0.22
C LEU A 16 -3.41 -0.66 -1.05
N ILE A 17 -3.56 0.61 -1.43
CA ILE A 17 -4.44 1.00 -2.53
C ILE A 17 -3.87 2.20 -3.29
N GLY A 18 -4.25 2.36 -4.56
CA GLY A 18 -3.91 3.51 -5.39
C GLY A 18 -3.23 3.17 -6.71
N VAL A 19 -2.62 1.98 -6.84
CA VAL A 19 -1.91 1.60 -8.09
C VAL A 19 -2.83 1.63 -9.31
N ASN A 20 -4.08 1.20 -9.17
CA ASN A 20 -5.05 1.21 -10.26
C ASN A 20 -5.53 2.62 -10.62
N ASN A 21 -5.59 3.54 -9.66
CA ASN A 21 -5.90 4.95 -9.91
C ASN A 21 -4.78 5.57 -10.76
N GLN A 22 -3.53 5.35 -10.35
CA GLN A 22 -2.35 5.81 -11.10
C GLN A 22 -2.29 5.16 -12.49
N PHE A 23 -2.43 3.84 -12.59
CA PHE A 23 -2.37 3.10 -13.86
C PHE A 23 -3.42 3.57 -14.87
N ARG A 24 -4.60 3.98 -14.39
CA ARG A 24 -5.68 4.53 -15.22
C ARG A 24 -5.54 6.03 -15.52
N GLY A 25 -4.47 6.68 -15.06
CA GLY A 25 -4.23 8.11 -15.25
C GLY A 25 -5.24 9.00 -14.51
N GLN A 26 -5.79 8.53 -13.39
CA GLN A 26 -6.75 9.32 -12.62
C GLN A 26 -6.08 10.52 -11.95
N PRO A 27 -6.79 11.65 -11.80
CA PRO A 27 -6.26 12.81 -11.09
C PRO A 27 -5.87 12.44 -9.66
N VAL A 28 -4.69 12.89 -9.27
CA VAL A 28 -4.15 12.61 -7.94
C VAL A 28 -4.97 13.26 -6.80
N GLU A 29 -5.71 14.32 -7.09
CA GLU A 29 -6.58 14.98 -6.11
C GLU A 29 -7.83 14.16 -5.82
N ASP A 30 -8.34 13.43 -6.82
CA ASP A 30 -9.40 12.44 -6.61
C ASP A 30 -8.90 11.31 -5.71
N TYR A 31 -7.68 10.83 -5.96
CA TYR A 31 -7.04 9.84 -5.09
C TYR A 31 -6.90 10.33 -3.65
N ARG A 32 -6.46 11.57 -3.40
CA ARG A 32 -6.36 12.12 -2.03
C ARG A 32 -7.71 12.03 -1.31
N ARG A 33 -8.77 12.56 -1.95
CA ARG A 33 -10.12 12.58 -1.38
C ARG A 33 -10.61 11.16 -1.08
N ASP A 34 -10.45 10.25 -2.03
CA ASP A 34 -11.03 8.92 -1.92
C ASP A 34 -10.20 8.01 -1.00
N PHE A 35 -8.88 8.18 -0.96
CA PHE A 35 -8.00 7.55 0.03
C PHE A 35 -8.35 7.98 1.46
N GLU A 36 -8.56 9.27 1.70
CA GLU A 36 -8.94 9.77 3.03
C GLU A 36 -10.30 9.21 3.48
N LYS A 37 -11.27 9.08 2.57
CA LYS A 37 -12.55 8.41 2.88
C LYS A 37 -12.34 6.95 3.30
N LEU A 38 -11.51 6.20 2.58
CA LEU A 38 -11.22 4.81 2.93
C LEU A 38 -10.47 4.69 4.26
N LEU A 39 -9.58 5.63 4.57
CA LEU A 39 -8.90 5.67 5.86
C LEU A 39 -9.88 5.96 7.02
N LYS A 40 -10.85 6.85 6.83
CA LYS A 40 -11.92 7.07 7.84
C LYS A 40 -12.74 5.81 8.07
N ILE A 41 -13.10 5.09 7.01
CA ILE A 41 -13.78 3.79 7.12
C ILE A 41 -12.89 2.79 7.87
N ALA A 42 -11.58 2.75 7.60
CA ALA A 42 -10.66 1.88 8.33
C ALA A 42 -10.65 2.20 9.83
N LEU A 43 -10.64 3.48 10.20
CA LEU A 43 -10.74 3.92 11.60
C LEU A 43 -12.07 3.50 12.24
N GLU A 44 -13.21 3.69 11.56
CA GLU A 44 -14.50 3.21 12.06
C GLU A 44 -14.49 1.69 12.29
N LYS A 45 -13.78 0.95 11.42
CA LYS A 45 -13.63 -0.51 11.51
C LYS A 45 -12.63 -0.98 12.57
N THR A 46 -11.87 -0.09 13.20
CA THR A 46 -10.99 -0.41 14.33
C THR A 46 -11.46 0.20 15.65
N ASP A 47 -12.73 0.63 15.72
CA ASP A 47 -13.29 1.38 16.86
C ASP A 47 -12.48 2.65 17.17
N HIS A 48 -12.10 3.37 16.10
CA HIS A 48 -11.29 4.59 16.11
C HIS A 48 -9.88 4.44 16.73
N ARG A 49 -9.39 3.21 16.92
CA ARG A 49 -8.01 2.94 17.32
C ARG A 49 -7.09 3.11 16.11
N ASN A 50 -6.39 4.23 16.03
CA ASN A 50 -5.53 4.60 14.91
C ASN A 50 -4.23 3.78 14.85
N ASP A 51 -3.72 3.32 16.00
CA ASP A 51 -2.65 2.33 16.15
C ASP A 51 -3.00 0.96 15.53
N ARG A 52 -4.27 0.73 15.18
CA ARG A 52 -4.74 -0.49 14.50
C ARG A 52 -4.93 -0.34 12.99
N VAL A 53 -4.71 0.86 12.45
CA VAL A 53 -4.74 1.11 11.01
C VAL A 53 -3.32 1.19 10.48
N ILE A 54 -3.04 0.44 9.42
CA ILE A 54 -1.70 0.35 8.82
C ILE A 54 -1.79 0.64 7.33
N VAL A 55 -1.16 1.72 6.89
CA VAL A 55 -1.05 2.09 5.48
C VAL A 55 0.25 1.52 4.92
N LEU A 56 0.18 0.89 3.76
CA LEU A 56 1.36 0.44 3.00
C LEU A 56 1.51 1.32 1.75
N SER A 57 2.74 1.71 1.44
CA SER A 57 3.04 2.46 0.22
C SER A 57 2.77 1.61 -1.04
N ILE A 58 2.49 2.25 -2.16
CA ILE A 58 2.26 1.57 -3.44
C ILE A 58 3.62 1.16 -4.04
N PRO A 59 3.84 -0.13 -4.36
CA PRO A 59 5.08 -0.57 -5.00
C PRO A 59 5.25 0.08 -6.38
N ASP A 60 6.49 0.40 -6.75
CA ASP A 60 6.78 0.97 -8.07
C ASP A 60 6.79 -0.12 -9.15
N TRP A 61 5.64 -0.27 -9.81
CA TRP A 61 5.49 -1.21 -10.92
C TRP A 61 6.21 -0.76 -12.20
N GLY A 62 6.66 0.50 -12.31
CA GLY A 62 7.45 0.97 -13.44
C GLY A 62 8.78 0.21 -13.56
N LEU A 63 9.31 -0.26 -12.44
CA LEU A 63 10.53 -1.07 -12.37
C LEU A 63 10.31 -2.54 -12.75
N SER A 64 9.06 -2.96 -12.98
CA SER A 64 8.75 -4.32 -13.42
C SER A 64 9.17 -4.60 -14.87
N PRO A 65 9.36 -5.89 -15.24
CA PRO A 65 9.47 -6.30 -16.63
C PRO A 65 8.33 -5.79 -17.51
N PHE A 66 7.10 -5.74 -16.98
CA PHE A 66 5.93 -5.17 -17.65
C PHE A 66 6.06 -3.66 -17.88
N GLY A 67 6.71 -2.94 -16.96
CA GLY A 67 6.97 -1.51 -17.07
C GLY A 67 8.00 -1.12 -18.14
N ARG A 68 8.71 -2.08 -18.76
CA ARG A 68 9.73 -1.79 -19.79
C ARG A 68 9.17 -1.09 -21.02
N ASP A 69 7.94 -1.40 -21.39
CA ASP A 69 7.27 -0.79 -22.55
C ASP A 69 6.53 0.51 -22.19
N ARG A 70 6.77 1.06 -21.00
CA ARG A 70 6.18 2.29 -20.48
C ARG A 70 7.26 3.34 -20.22
N ASP A 71 6.83 4.59 -20.04
CA ASP A 71 7.70 5.63 -19.50
C ASP A 71 7.92 5.38 -18.00
N ARG A 72 9.00 4.64 -17.69
CA ARG A 72 9.36 4.25 -16.32
C ARG A 72 9.55 5.47 -15.41
N THR A 73 10.16 6.53 -15.93
CA THR A 73 10.40 7.76 -15.16
C THR A 73 9.09 8.45 -14.80
N ALA A 74 8.14 8.51 -15.73
CA ALA A 74 6.81 9.04 -15.45
C ALA A 74 6.07 8.18 -14.40
N VAL A 75 6.10 6.85 -14.55
CA VAL A 75 5.46 5.93 -13.59
C VAL A 75 6.06 6.08 -12.18
N THR A 76 7.38 6.03 -12.03
CA THR A 76 8.06 6.21 -10.74
C THR A 76 7.71 7.55 -10.10
N LYS A 77 7.65 8.63 -10.89
CA LYS A 77 7.26 9.96 -10.42
C LYS A 77 5.82 10.00 -9.93
N ASP A 78 4.89 9.38 -10.66
CA ASP A 78 3.49 9.32 -10.28
C ASP A 78 3.30 8.48 -9.01
N ILE A 79 3.91 7.29 -8.94
CA ILE A 79 3.88 6.45 -7.74
C ILE A 79 4.43 7.20 -6.52
N SER A 80 5.54 7.93 -6.68
CA SER A 80 6.08 8.80 -5.64
C SER A 80 5.08 9.87 -5.19
N ARG A 81 4.34 10.47 -6.12
CA ARG A 81 3.29 11.46 -5.81
C ARG A 81 2.14 10.82 -5.03
N PHE A 82 1.62 9.68 -5.46
CA PHE A 82 0.56 8.95 -4.74
C PHE A 82 1.02 8.51 -3.34
N ASN A 83 2.26 8.05 -3.19
CA ASN A 83 2.83 7.67 -1.90
C ASN A 83 3.09 8.88 -0.98
N SER A 84 3.45 10.03 -1.53
CA SER A 84 3.52 11.25 -0.70
C SER A 84 2.15 11.60 -0.09
N ILE A 85 1.06 11.33 -0.80
CA ILE A 85 -0.30 11.62 -0.35
C ILE A 85 -0.77 10.63 0.71
N ASN A 86 -0.67 9.32 0.47
CA ASN A 86 -1.11 8.36 1.48
C ASN A 86 -0.27 8.47 2.77
N ARG A 87 1.03 8.79 2.66
CA ARG A 87 1.88 9.07 3.81
C ARG A 87 1.45 10.34 4.54
N ALA A 88 1.21 11.44 3.82
CA ALA A 88 0.77 12.69 4.44
C ALA A 88 -0.58 12.55 5.15
N VAL A 89 -1.54 11.86 4.54
CA VAL A 89 -2.82 11.55 5.18
C VAL A 89 -2.59 10.64 6.39
N GLY A 90 -1.76 9.60 6.25
CA GLY A 90 -1.45 8.70 7.36
C GLY A 90 -0.87 9.42 8.59
N ILE A 91 0.02 10.39 8.37
CA ILE A 91 0.58 11.25 9.42
C ILE A 91 -0.51 12.08 10.10
N VAL A 92 -1.41 12.70 9.34
CA VAL A 92 -2.51 13.53 9.88
C VAL A 92 -3.42 12.72 10.81
N TYR A 93 -3.71 11.47 10.44
CA TYR A 93 -4.56 10.57 11.24
C TYR A 93 -3.78 9.72 12.26
N GLN A 94 -2.46 9.91 12.35
CA GLN A 94 -1.56 9.21 13.26
C GLN A 94 -1.67 7.68 13.17
N VAL A 95 -1.86 7.15 11.96
CA VAL A 95 -1.88 5.71 11.69
C VAL A 95 -0.47 5.20 11.37
N HIS A 96 -0.24 3.89 11.46
CA HIS A 96 1.04 3.31 11.05
C HIS A 96 1.25 3.41 9.54
N TYR A 97 2.50 3.58 9.12
CA TYR A 97 2.88 3.63 7.72
C TYR A 97 4.10 2.73 7.47
N ILE A 98 3.95 1.77 6.56
CA ILE A 98 5.02 0.88 6.12
C ILE A 98 5.39 1.27 4.68
N ASP A 99 6.63 1.66 4.49
CA ASP A 99 7.15 1.87 3.14
C ASP A 99 7.61 0.54 2.54
N ILE A 100 6.84 0.02 1.59
CA ILE A 100 7.17 -1.16 0.79
C ILE A 100 7.66 -0.81 -0.62
N THR A 101 7.74 0.49 -0.94
CA THR A 101 8.33 0.99 -2.18
C THR A 101 9.86 0.92 -2.10
N THR A 102 10.42 1.17 -0.91
CA THR A 102 11.85 1.02 -0.62
C THR A 102 12.28 -0.45 -0.58
N GLY A 103 13.41 -0.75 -1.22
CA GLY A 103 13.84 -2.11 -1.56
C GLY A 103 13.19 -2.62 -2.84
N SER A 104 13.12 -1.72 -3.83
CA SER A 104 12.71 -1.93 -5.21
C SER A 104 13.52 -3.06 -5.87
N PRO A 105 13.16 -3.49 -7.10
CA PRO A 105 13.91 -4.50 -7.86
C PRO A 105 15.41 -4.21 -7.98
N GLU A 106 15.82 -2.95 -7.88
CA GLU A 106 17.21 -2.50 -7.95
C GLU A 106 18.01 -2.91 -6.69
N ALA A 107 17.33 -3.13 -5.57
CA ALA A 107 17.89 -3.64 -4.33
C ALA A 107 17.73 -5.17 -4.19
N ASP A 108 17.09 -5.85 -5.15
CA ASP A 108 16.99 -7.31 -5.18
C ASP A 108 18.11 -7.90 -6.05
N PRO A 109 19.25 -8.33 -5.45
CA PRO A 109 20.39 -8.84 -6.20
C PRO A 109 20.05 -10.08 -7.02
N ASP A 110 19.01 -10.82 -6.63
CA ASP A 110 18.61 -12.06 -7.26
C ASP A 110 17.65 -11.85 -8.45
N GLN A 111 17.20 -10.60 -8.69
CA GLN A 111 16.20 -10.25 -9.73
C GLN A 111 14.89 -11.06 -9.65
N THR A 112 14.55 -11.52 -8.45
CA THR A 112 13.36 -12.34 -8.14
C THR A 112 12.20 -11.54 -7.56
N PHE A 113 12.24 -10.20 -7.64
CA PHE A 113 11.26 -9.33 -7.01
C PHE A 113 9.85 -9.50 -7.61
N PHE A 114 9.77 -9.90 -8.87
CA PHE A 114 8.51 -10.11 -9.59
C PHE A 114 8.15 -11.58 -9.77
N ALA A 115 6.85 -11.85 -9.80
CA ALA A 115 6.30 -13.14 -10.18
C ALA A 115 6.51 -13.42 -11.68
N ALA A 116 6.15 -14.63 -12.11
CA ALA A 116 6.33 -15.08 -13.50
C ALA A 116 5.57 -14.25 -14.54
N ASP A 117 4.52 -13.51 -14.13
CA ASP A 117 3.80 -12.58 -15.01
C ASP A 117 4.56 -11.27 -15.31
N GLY A 118 5.68 -11.04 -14.62
CA GLY A 118 6.53 -9.87 -14.84
C GLY A 118 5.91 -8.54 -14.39
N LEU A 119 4.82 -8.56 -13.61
CA LEU A 119 4.15 -7.37 -13.08
C LEU A 119 3.99 -7.45 -11.56
N HIS A 120 3.44 -8.55 -11.05
CA HIS A 120 3.10 -8.66 -9.64
C HIS A 120 4.33 -8.97 -8.78
N PRO A 121 4.33 -8.57 -7.50
CA PRO A 121 5.39 -8.95 -6.57
C PRO A 121 5.47 -10.48 -6.42
N SER A 122 6.68 -11.01 -6.28
CA SER A 122 6.89 -12.43 -6.06
C SER A 122 6.51 -12.86 -4.64
N PRO A 123 6.43 -14.17 -4.35
CA PRO A 123 6.28 -14.66 -2.99
C PRO A 123 7.37 -14.14 -2.03
N LYS A 124 8.60 -13.93 -2.50
CA LYS A 124 9.69 -13.34 -1.72
C LYS A 124 9.39 -11.89 -1.33
N ALA A 125 8.89 -11.08 -2.27
CA ALA A 125 8.50 -9.70 -2.01
C ALA A 125 7.33 -9.63 -1.01
N TYR A 126 6.29 -10.46 -1.20
CA TYR A 126 5.18 -10.55 -0.26
C TYR A 126 5.60 -11.04 1.13
N ALA A 127 6.55 -11.99 1.20
CA ALA A 127 7.10 -12.45 2.48
C ALA A 127 7.72 -11.28 3.25
N ARG A 128 8.59 -10.49 2.60
CA ARG A 128 9.18 -9.28 3.21
C ARG A 128 8.11 -8.31 3.69
N TRP A 129 7.09 -8.02 2.89
CA TRP A 129 6.01 -7.10 3.28
C TRP A 129 5.21 -7.64 4.46
N SER A 130 4.90 -8.93 4.46
CA SER A 130 4.17 -9.59 5.55
C SER A 130 4.96 -9.60 6.86
N SER A 131 6.29 -9.75 6.80
CA SER A 131 7.16 -9.65 7.98
C SER A 131 7.14 -8.24 8.58
N LEU A 132 7.30 -7.20 7.76
CA LEU A 132 7.20 -5.80 8.21
C LEU A 132 5.83 -5.49 8.83
N LEU A 133 4.77 -6.04 8.23
CA LEU A 133 3.41 -5.90 8.75
C LEU A 133 3.24 -6.60 10.09
N ALA A 134 3.72 -7.84 10.21
CA ALA A 134 3.66 -8.61 11.45
C ALA A 134 4.43 -7.94 12.59
N GLU A 135 5.62 -7.41 12.31
CA GLU A 135 6.40 -6.62 13.29
C GLU A 135 5.66 -5.35 13.74
N THR A 136 4.97 -4.68 12.80
CA THR A 136 4.18 -3.47 13.12
C THR A 136 2.97 -3.82 13.98
N ILE A 137 2.28 -4.91 13.67
CA ILE A 137 1.16 -5.43 14.45
C ILE A 137 1.60 -5.80 15.87
N ALA A 138 2.73 -6.52 16.01
CA ALA A 138 3.26 -6.90 17.30
C ALA A 138 3.54 -5.67 18.18
N LYS A 139 4.24 -4.66 17.62
CA LYS A 139 4.54 -3.40 18.33
C LYS A 139 3.30 -2.61 18.73
N ALA A 140 2.20 -2.72 17.98
CA ALA A 140 0.94 -2.04 18.31
C ALA A 140 0.13 -2.81 19.37
N MET A 141 0.43 -4.08 19.63
CA MET A 141 -0.23 -4.88 20.66
C MET A 141 0.41 -4.73 22.05
N ASP A 142 1.65 -4.26 22.11
CA ASP A 142 2.39 -3.98 23.35
C ASP A 142 2.00 -2.61 23.96
#